data_AF-A0A3D3ABI9-F1
#
_entry.id   AF-A0A3D3ABI9-F1
#
_cell.length_a   1.000
_cell.length_b   1.000
_cell.length_c   1.000
_cell.angle_alpha   90.00
_cell.angle_beta   90.00
_cell.angle_gamma   90.00
#
_symmetry.space_group_name_H-M   'P 1'
#
loop_
_entity.id
_entity.type
_entity.pdbx_description
1 polymer ?
#
loop_
_entity_poly.entity_id
_entity_poly.type
_entity_poly.pdbx_seq_one_letter_code
_entity_poly.pdbx_strand_id
1 'polypeptide(L)' 'TIKGEIDKHDMLVSAIITSAPKKIIIHGAENSKSIETIDTLKSIFGENLVFCKGCEICKKNVSTNPSQKK' A
#
# COMPACT_ATOMS: atom_id res chain seq x y z
N THR A 1 4.54 -18.36 -34.68
CA THR A 1 5.36 -18.26 -33.46
C THR A 1 4.80 -17.15 -32.61
N ILE A 2 4.59 -17.42 -31.31
CA ILE A 2 4.22 -16.52 -30.20
C ILE A 2 2.89 -15.74 -30.27
N LYS A 3 1.79 -16.39 -29.86
CA LYS A 3 0.58 -15.78 -29.27
C LYS A 3 0.04 -16.72 -28.19
N GLY A 4 0.79 -16.89 -27.11
CA GLY A 4 0.44 -17.88 -26.08
C GLY A 4 1.01 -17.57 -24.69
N GLU A 5 2.01 -16.70 -24.62
CA GLU A 5 2.49 -16.12 -23.37
C GLU A 5 2.03 -14.66 -23.35
N ILE A 6 0.74 -14.45 -23.12
CA ILE A 6 0.34 -13.21 -22.43
C ILE A 6 1.10 -13.31 -21.11
N ASP A 7 2.05 -12.40 -20.89
CA ASP A 7 3.00 -12.46 -19.80
C ASP A 7 2.21 -12.72 -18.50
N LYS A 8 2.48 -13.84 -17.84
CA LYS A 8 1.73 -14.22 -16.63
C LYS A 8 1.79 -13.11 -15.58
N HIS A 9 2.82 -12.27 -15.61
CA HIS A 9 2.91 -11.09 -14.75
C HIS A 9 1.86 -10.05 -15.12
N ASP A 10 1.60 -9.79 -16.40
CA ASP A 10 0.58 -8.82 -16.83
C ASP A 10 -0.84 -9.27 -16.45
N MET A 11 -1.12 -10.58 -16.52
CA MET A 11 -2.39 -11.14 -16.02
C MET A 11 -2.49 -11.03 -14.50
N LEU A 12 -1.40 -11.28 -13.76
CA LEU A 12 -1.36 -11.13 -12.31
C LEU A 12 -1.50 -9.67 -11.88
N VAL A 13 -0.84 -8.74 -12.57
CA VAL A 13 -0.98 -7.30 -12.34
C VAL A 13 -2.42 -6.87 -12.63
N SER A 14 -3.01 -7.31 -13.75
CA SER A 14 -4.40 -7.03 -14.08
C SER A 14 -5.38 -7.61 -13.07
N ALA A 15 -5.15 -8.84 -12.59
CA ALA A 15 -5.97 -9.48 -11.57
C ALA A 15 -5.85 -8.80 -10.21
N ILE A 16 -4.64 -8.37 -9.81
CA ILE A 16 -4.41 -7.61 -8.59
C ILE A 16 -5.10 -6.24 -8.69
N ILE A 17 -5.00 -5.55 -9.81
CA ILE A 17 -5.71 -4.28 -10.03
C ILE A 17 -7.23 -4.48 -9.98
N THR A 18 -7.74 -5.51 -10.66
CA THR A 18 -9.19 -5.78 -10.77
C THR A 18 -9.79 -6.30 -9.47
N SER A 19 -9.04 -7.12 -8.73
CA SER A 19 -9.46 -7.70 -7.44
C SER A 19 -8.98 -6.90 -6.23
N ALA A 20 -8.29 -5.76 -6.45
CA ALA A 20 -7.79 -4.93 -5.37
C ALA A 20 -8.96 -4.46 -4.49
N PRO A 21 -8.73 -4.32 -3.18
CA PRO A 21 -9.71 -3.70 -2.30
C PRO A 21 -10.07 -2.32 -2.84
N LYS A 22 -11.37 -1.97 -2.80
CA LYS A 22 -11.89 -0.65 -3.23
C LYS A 22 -11.22 0.54 -2.51
N LYS A 23 -10.54 0.28 -1.38
CA LYS A 23 -9.81 1.26 -0.60
C LYS A 23 -8.71 0.61 0.22
N ILE A 24 -7.49 1.09 0.07
CA ILE A 24 -6.32 0.75 0.88
C ILE A 24 -6.03 1.94 1.78
N ILE A 25 -6.01 1.73 3.10
CA ILE A 25 -5.73 2.80 4.06
C ILE A 25 -4.35 2.56 4.67
N ILE A 26 -3.40 3.46 4.42
CA ILE A 26 -2.06 3.41 5.03
C ILE A 26 -2.09 4.17 6.35
N HIS A 27 -1.69 3.52 7.42
CA HIS A 27 -1.57 4.10 8.76
C HIS A 27 -0.12 4.46 9.06
N GLY A 28 0.13 5.64 9.65
CA GLY A 28 1.46 6.04 10.11
C GLY A 28 2.49 6.21 8.98
N ALA A 29 2.05 6.63 7.80
CA ALA A 29 2.94 6.86 6.65
C ALA A 29 4.02 7.89 6.97
N GLU A 30 3.69 8.90 7.78
CA GLU A 30 4.62 9.92 8.28
C GLU A 30 5.78 9.34 9.13
N ASN A 31 5.59 8.15 9.72
CA ASN A 31 6.60 7.47 10.53
C ASN A 31 7.28 6.31 9.78
N SER A 32 6.95 6.12 8.51
CA SER A 32 7.51 5.04 7.71
C SER A 32 8.94 5.37 7.27
N LYS A 33 9.85 4.40 7.40
CA LYS A 33 11.23 4.53 6.91
C LYS A 33 11.37 4.17 5.42
N SER A 34 10.33 3.60 4.82
CA SER A 34 10.33 3.03 3.48
C SER A 34 9.39 3.80 2.55
N ILE A 35 9.78 5.04 2.24
CA ILE A 35 9.07 5.91 1.29
C ILE A 35 8.92 5.25 -0.09
N GLU A 36 9.94 4.52 -0.56
CA GLU A 36 9.92 3.83 -1.86
C GLU A 36 8.77 2.81 -1.98
N THR A 37 8.47 2.09 -0.89
CA THR A 37 7.35 1.15 -0.85
C THR A 37 6.02 1.89 -0.97
N ILE A 38 5.88 3.03 -0.28
CA ILE A 38 4.67 3.84 -0.35
C ILE A 38 4.49 4.42 -1.75
N ASP A 39 5.56 4.90 -2.38
CA ASP A 39 5.52 5.42 -3.75
C ASP A 39 5.18 4.33 -4.77
N THR A 40 5.71 3.12 -4.58
CA THR A 40 5.35 1.96 -5.41
C THR A 40 3.87 1.62 -5.27
N LEU A 41 3.36 1.55 -4.03
CA LEU A 41 1.94 1.31 -3.78
C LEU A 41 1.07 2.44 -4.35
N LYS A 42 1.51 3.70 -4.25
CA LYS A 42 0.81 4.85 -4.83
C LYS A 42 0.78 4.79 -6.35
N SER A 43 1.87 4.35 -7.00
CA SER A 43 1.95 4.17 -8.45
C SER A 43 1.00 3.07 -8.95
N ILE A 44 0.88 1.97 -8.19
CA ILE A 44 0.05 0.82 -8.56
C ILE A 44 -1.43 1.06 -8.26
N PHE A 45 -1.75 1.59 -7.08
CA PHE A 45 -3.12 1.68 -6.57
C PHE A 45 -3.76 3.06 -6.73
N GLY A 46 -2.97 4.10 -7.02
CA GLY A 46 -3.44 5.45 -7.33
C GLY A 46 -4.42 5.99 -6.27
N GLU A 47 -5.62 6.33 -6.73
CA GLU A 47 -6.68 6.93 -5.91
C GLU A 47 -7.28 5.99 -4.87
N ASN A 48 -7.12 4.67 -5.05
CA ASN A 48 -7.60 3.69 -4.08
C ASN A 48 -6.75 3.68 -2.80
N LEU A 49 -5.57 4.31 -2.82
CA LEU A 49 -4.64 4.38 -1.69
C LEU A 49 -4.79 5.70 -0.93
N VAL A 50 -5.17 5.61 0.34
CA VAL A 50 -5.49 6.76 1.18
C VAL A 50 -4.65 6.74 2.45
N PHE A 51 -4.08 7.90 2.80
CA PHE A 51 -3.33 8.04 4.04
C PHE A 51 -4.26 8.35 5.21
N CYS A 52 -4.13 7.56 6.28
CA CYS A 52 -4.87 7.74 7.52
C CYS A 52 -4.37 8.99 8.24
N LYS A 53 -5.29 9.87 8.67
CA LYS A 53 -4.98 11.10 9.43
C LYS A 53 -5.02 10.92 10.95
N GLY A 54 -4.89 9.69 11.45
CA GLY A 54 -4.95 9.39 12.89
C GLY A 54 -6.31 8.91 13.38
N CYS A 55 -6.76 7.74 12.90
CA CYS A 55 -7.96 7.07 13.39
C CYS A 55 -7.74 6.40 14.77
N GLU A 56 -8.78 5.80 15.33
CA GLU A 56 -8.72 5.08 16.62
C GLU A 56 -7.71 3.93 16.63
N ILE A 57 -7.48 3.27 15.48
CA ILE A 57 -6.45 2.22 15.34
C ILE A 57 -5.05 2.82 15.51
N CYS A 58 -4.78 3.98 14.87
CA CYS A 58 -3.51 4.68 15.04
C CYS A 58 -3.29 5.05 16.50
N LYS A 59 -4.33 5.53 17.19
CA LYS A 59 -4.27 5.91 18.61
C LYS A 59 -3.97 4.72 19.52
N LYS A 60 -4.53 3.54 19.25
CA LYS A 60 -4.27 2.30 19.99
C LYS A 60 -2.86 1.77 19.77
N ASN A 61 -2.32 1.94 18.57
CA ASN A 61 -0.98 1.45 18.19
C ASN A 61 0.18 2.35 18.67
N VAL A 62 -0.10 3.48 19.34
CA VAL A 62 0.94 4.32 19.97
C VAL A 62 1.64 3.58 21.13
N SER A 63 1.06 2.49 21.65
CA SER A 63 1.55 1.82 22.86
C SER A 63 2.56 0.68 22.66
N THR A 64 3.03 0.36 21.44
CA THR A 64 3.95 -0.78 21.24
C THR A 64 5.23 -0.49 20.44
N ASN A 65 5.65 0.77 20.27
CA ASN A 65 6.98 1.06 19.72
C ASN A 65 7.73 2.14 20.51
N PRO A 66 8.64 1.77 21.45
CA PRO A 66 9.41 2.70 22.28
C PRO A 66 10.49 3.53 21.57
N SER A 67 10.55 3.63 20.23
CA SER A 67 11.80 4.01 19.53
C SER A 67 11.74 5.23 18.60
N GLN A 68 10.82 6.18 18.83
CA GLN A 68 10.86 7.48 18.17
C GLN A 68 10.47 8.60 19.15
N LYS A 69 11.18 8.68 20.28
CA LYS A 69 11.33 9.93 21.04
C LYS A 69 12.81 10.33 20.98
N LYS A 70 13.17 11.14 19.99
CA LYS A 70 14.19 12.18 20.15
C LYS A 70 14.13 13.18 19.01
#